data_AF-A0A7W0JWT7-F1
#
_entry.id   AF-A0A7W0JWT7-F1
#
_cell.length_a   1.000
_cell.length_b   1.000
_cell.length_c   1.000
_cell.angle_alpha   90.00
_cell.angle_beta   90.00
_cell.angle_gamma   90.00
#
_symmetry.space_group_name_H-M   'P 1'
#
loop_
_entity.id
_entity.type
_entity.pdbx_description
1 polymer ?
#
loop_
_entity_poly.entity_id
_entity_poly.type
_entity_poly.pdbx_seq_one_letter_code
_entity_poly.pdbx_strand_id
1 'polypeptide(L)' 'MRDYPQIVVPPPGPKAQEVVRRDEEWTQGCYIKEYPLVVARGRGPVVEDVDGNRFLDFMAGIAVCSTGHSHPAVV' A
#
# COMPACT_ATOMS: atom_id res chain seq x y z
N MET A 1 -11.44 -6.81 -18.68
CA MET A 1 -12.23 -6.23 -17.57
C MET A 1 -11.24 -5.83 -16.50
N ARG A 2 -11.20 -4.57 -16.05
CA ARG A 2 -10.26 -4.16 -14.99
C ARG A 2 -10.68 -4.85 -13.69
N ASP A 3 -9.72 -5.48 -13.03
CA ASP A 3 -9.90 -6.39 -11.90
C ASP A 3 -9.61 -5.71 -10.55
N TYR A 4 -9.71 -4.38 -10.51
CA TYR A 4 -9.48 -3.53 -9.34
C TYR A 4 -10.54 -2.41 -9.27
N PRO A 5 -10.95 -1.97 -8.05
CA PRO A 5 -10.44 -2.40 -6.74
C PRO A 5 -10.94 -3.80 -6.33
N GLN A 6 -10.16 -4.50 -5.51
CA GLN A 6 -10.54 -5.81 -4.95
C GLN A 6 -10.15 -5.87 -3.47
N ILE A 7 -11.14 -5.96 -2.60
CA ILE A 7 -10.92 -6.11 -1.16
C ILE A 7 -11.35 -7.53 -0.78
N VAL A 8 -10.37 -8.36 -0.38
CA VAL A 8 -10.57 -9.76 -0.01
C VAL A 8 -10.68 -9.94 1.51
N VAL A 9 -10.06 -9.05 2.27
CA VAL A 9 -10.09 -9.02 3.73
C VAL A 9 -10.33 -7.57 4.17
N PRO A 10 -11.17 -7.31 5.20
CA PRO A 10 -11.35 -5.95 5.72
C PRO A 10 -10.00 -5.32 6.12
N PRO A 11 -9.59 -4.19 5.52
CA PRO A 11 -8.33 -3.55 5.85
C PRO A 11 -8.42 -2.78 7.19
N PRO A 12 -7.36 -2.78 8.02
CA PRO A 12 -6.11 -3.52 7.85
C PRO A 12 -6.28 -5.02 8.13
N GLY A 13 -5.79 -5.87 7.23
CA GLY A 13 -5.83 -7.33 7.39
C GLY A 13 -4.84 -7.84 8.44
N PRO A 14 -4.88 -9.15 8.76
CA PRO A 14 -4.09 -9.71 9.86
C PRO A 14 -2.58 -9.55 9.68
N LYS A 15 -2.05 -9.66 8.45
CA LYS A 15 -0.61 -9.46 8.21
C LYS A 15 -0.24 -7.98 8.29
N ALA A 16 -1.08 -7.09 7.77
CA ALA A 16 -0.88 -5.66 7.91
C ALA A 16 -0.86 -5.24 9.39
N GLN A 17 -1.78 -5.76 10.20
CA GLN A 17 -1.84 -5.49 11.65
C GLN A 17 -0.56 -5.91 12.38
N GLU A 18 0.03 -7.06 12.04
CA GLU A 18 1.30 -7.49 12.65
C GLU A 18 2.44 -6.50 12.37
N VAL A 19 2.54 -6.02 11.13
CA VAL A 19 3.57 -5.04 10.74
C VAL A 19 3.32 -3.67 11.36
N VAL A 20 2.07 -3.22 11.41
CA VAL A 20 1.69 -1.96 12.07
C VAL A 20 2.03 -2.01 13.56
N ARG A 21 1.68 -3.09 14.26
CA ARG A 21 2.04 -3.27 15.68
C ARG A 21 3.55 -3.21 15.91
N ARG A 22 4.33 -3.84 15.03
CA ARG A 22 5.80 -3.76 15.10
C ARG A 22 6.28 -2.33 14.85
N ASP A 23 5.74 -1.64 13.85
CA ASP A 23 6.10 -0.23 13.63
C ASP A 23 5.77 0.65 14.84
N GLU A 24 4.64 0.45 15.52
CA GLU A 24 4.27 1.18 16.74
C GLU A 24 5.21 0.92 17.92
N GLU A 25 5.75 -0.29 18.04
CA GLU A 25 6.68 -0.67 19.12
C GLU A 25 8.08 -0.06 18.93
N TRP A 26 8.55 0.01 17.68
CA TRP A 26 9.94 0.31 17.37
C TRP A 26 10.17 1.69 16.74
N THR A 27 9.16 2.27 16.09
CA THR A 27 9.27 3.56 15.39
C THR A 27 8.82 4.73 16.29
N GLN A 28 9.49 5.88 16.18
CA GLN A 28 9.08 7.09 16.88
C GLN A 28 7.72 7.60 16.36
N GLY A 29 6.80 7.90 17.28
CA GLY A 29 5.43 8.30 16.96
C GLY A 29 5.25 9.67 16.28
N CYS A 30 6.33 10.41 16.01
CA CYS A 30 6.27 11.70 15.32
C CYS A 30 6.22 11.60 13.79
N TYR A 31 6.47 10.42 13.21
CA TYR A 31 6.34 10.20 11.78
C TYR A 31 4.88 9.89 11.41
N ILE A 32 4.25 10.78 10.66
CA ILE A 32 2.84 10.66 10.27
C ILE A 32 2.67 9.50 9.29
N LYS A 33 1.73 8.61 9.61
CA LYS A 33 1.28 7.52 8.74
C LYS A 33 -0.20 7.74 8.47
N GLU A 34 -0.53 8.12 7.24
CA GLU A 34 -1.90 8.54 6.86
C GLU A 34 -2.94 7.42 6.97
N TYR A 35 -2.51 6.18 6.75
CA TYR A 35 -3.34 4.98 6.79
C TYR A 35 -2.51 3.77 7.21
N PRO A 36 -3.12 2.78 7.90
CA PRO A 36 -2.46 1.53 8.31
C PRO A 36 -2.32 0.56 7.11
N LEU A 37 -1.73 1.04 6.00
CA LEU A 37 -1.52 0.29 4.77
C LEU A 37 -0.08 -0.24 4.73
N VAL A 38 0.05 -1.54 4.53
CA VAL A 38 1.35 -2.20 4.38
C VAL A 38 1.44 -2.78 2.98
N VAL A 39 2.20 -2.11 2.12
CA VAL A 39 2.29 -2.43 0.69
C VAL A 39 3.23 -3.61 0.44
N ALA A 40 2.77 -4.61 -0.31
CA ALA A 40 3.61 -5.71 -0.78
C ALA A 40 4.17 -5.44 -2.18
N ARG A 41 3.35 -4.88 -3.08
CA ARG A 41 3.76 -4.51 -4.45
C ARG A 41 2.86 -3.44 -5.04
N GLY A 42 3.34 -2.74 -6.07
CA GLY A 42 2.54 -1.82 -6.87
C GLY A 42 2.87 -1.96 -8.35
N ARG A 43 1.86 -1.80 -9.21
CA ARG A 43 2.02 -1.75 -10.67
C ARG A 43 1.02 -0.78 -11.29
N GLY A 44 1.53 0.18 -12.08
CA GLY A 44 0.68 1.21 -12.68
C GLY A 44 -0.06 2.00 -11.59
N PRO A 45 -1.39 2.16 -11.66
CA PRO A 45 -2.18 2.88 -10.66
C PRO A 45 -2.65 2.00 -9.48
N VAL A 46 -2.18 0.75 -9.37
CA VAL A 46 -2.67 -0.22 -8.38
C VAL A 46 -1.59 -0.53 -7.36
N VAL A 47 -2.00 -0.58 -6.09
CA VAL A 47 -1.20 -1.02 -4.96
C VAL A 47 -1.85 -2.26 -4.35
N GLU A 48 -1.05 -3.29 -4.09
CA GLU A 48 -1.47 -4.51 -3.40
C GLU A 48 -0.83 -4.55 -2.01
N ASP A 49 -1.66 -4.72 -0.98
CA ASP A 49 -1.19 -4.89 0.39
C ASP A 49 -0.71 -6.32 0.68
N VAL A 50 -0.12 -6.51 1.85
CA VAL A 50 0.40 -7.83 2.30
C VAL A 50 -0.67 -8.90 2.51
N ASP A 51 -1.95 -8.51 2.61
CA ASP A 51 -3.10 -9.39 2.77
C ASP A 51 -3.78 -9.72 1.43
N GLY A 52 -3.32 -9.14 0.32
CA GLY A 52 -3.81 -9.38 -1.04
C GLY A 52 -4.94 -8.45 -1.48
N ASN A 53 -5.25 -7.41 -0.70
CA ASN A 53 -6.19 -6.38 -1.13
C ASN A 53 -5.54 -5.48 -2.18
N ARG A 54 -6.29 -5.14 -3.23
CA ARG A 54 -5.84 -4.31 -4.35
C ARG A 54 -6.59 -2.97 -4.33
N PHE A 55 -5.84 -1.91 -4.09
CA PHE A 55 -6.31 -0.53 -3.99
C PHE A 55 -5.99 0.25 -5.25
N LEU A 56 -6.85 1.22 -5.58
CA LEU A 56 -6.55 2.23 -6.58
C LEU A 56 -5.82 3.40 -5.90
N ASP A 57 -4.63 3.74 -6.38
CA ASP A 57 -3.81 4.81 -5.81
C ASP A 57 -4.20 6.17 -6.41
N PHE A 58 -4.70 7.06 -5.55
CA PHE A 58 -5.03 8.46 -5.88
C PHE A 58 -4.00 9.46 -5.35
N MET A 59 -2.96 9.00 -4.66
CA MET A 59 -1.92 9.85 -4.08
C MET A 59 -0.64 9.85 -4.94
N ALA A 60 -0.37 8.74 -5.63
CA ALA A 60 0.89 8.49 -6.33
C ALA A 60 2.11 8.67 -5.42
N GLY A 61 2.00 8.32 -4.13
CA GLY A 61 3.05 8.52 -3.13
C GLY A 61 3.52 9.98 -3.05
N ILE A 62 2.61 10.91 -2.74
CA ILE A 62 2.87 12.37 -2.79
C ILE A 62 3.37 12.79 -4.18
N ALA A 63 2.62 12.43 -5.22
CA ALA A 63 2.88 12.73 -6.63
C ALA A 63 4.19 12.17 -7.23
N VAL A 64 4.98 11.39 -6.50
CA VAL A 64 6.25 10.81 -6.96
C VAL A 64 6.03 9.77 -8.07
N CYS A 65 5.07 8.87 -7.89
CA CYS A 65 4.81 7.72 -8.76
C CYS A 65 3.87 8.07 -9.94
N SER A 66 4.03 9.25 -10.53
CA SER A 66 3.18 9.73 -11.63
C SER A 66 3.28 8.90 -12.92
N THR A 67 4.43 8.27 -13.17
CA THR A 67 4.63 7.29 -14.26
C THR A 67 4.04 5.92 -13.94
N GLY A 68 3.49 5.74 -12.74
CA GLY A 68 2.95 4.49 -12.21
C GLY A 68 3.98 3.68 -11.43
N HIS A 69 3.49 2.93 -10.43
CA HIS A 69 4.32 2.02 -9.64
C HIS A 69 5.00 0.98 -10.53
N SER A 70 6.28 0.71 -10.29
CA SER A 70 7.10 -0.29 -11.00
C SER A 70 7.00 -0.21 -12.54
N HIS A 71 7.14 0.99 -13.10
CA HIS A 71 7.06 1.21 -14.54
C HIS A 71 8.23 0.51 -15.27
N PRO A 72 8.00 -0.33 -16.31
CA PRO A 72 9.04 -1.16 -16.96
C PRO A 72 10.22 -0.41 -17.59
N ALA A 73 10.05 0.89 -17.89
CA ALA A 73 11.13 1.72 -18.43
C ALA A 73 11.97 2.41 -17.33
N VAL A 74 11.55 2.31 -16.06
CA VAL A 74 12.24 2.92 -14.90
C VAL A 74 12.99 1.85 -14.12
N VAL A 75 12.46 0.63 -14.05
CA VAL A 75 13.05 -0.52 -13.32
C VAL A 75 13.87 -1.43 -14.22
#